data_AF-A0A816ZNZ4-F1
#
_entry.id   AF-A0A816ZNZ4-F1
#
_cell.length_a   1.000
_cell.length_b   1.000
_cell.length_c   1.000
_cell.angle_alpha   90.00
_cell.angle_beta   90.00
_cell.angle_gamma   90.00
#
_symmetry.space_group_name_H-M   'P 1'
#
loop_
_entity.id
_entity.type
_entity.pdbx_description
1 polymer ?
#
loop_
_entity_poly.entity_id
_entity_poly.type
_entity_poly.pdbx_seq_one_letter_code
_entity_poly.pdbx_strand_id
1 'polypeptide(L)'
;MAYKILKQLDEPNAKSLDKCLIDCIKRSAYQSPSINKNKKIINVSTNELRGLKSLLNDKSIALMRADKGRSCVLMGKEQYISKVKQLLNTGNPFKKMNNTDNKGNVNTIEHVVKSMKAKLNYRISELKRLNKLNEDEHNWIRAVATRCPVLFCQPKVHKKGMPIRPVISTTNSYNHNLSKYMTDLLEKAKGKSTSHIKDSFSFSKLIQQQTSSKNDYMISLDVESLFTSIPVHESIDLAIETILQKKTNDPSITKLDKRELKQLFELCVTNMPFRFYDELYQQVDGVSMGSPLAPALADLFMTHIESKLKDFEDNHKIKTYYRYVDDTFIVINGKQQDADNLLDYVNYLHPNIRFTCEKEKKFEISFLDVKIIRGRTKFETTIFRKPTHTGQLLH
;
A
#
# COMPACT_ATOMS: atom_id res chain seq x y z
N MET A 1 -3.68 17.92 -15.86
CA MET A 1 -2.72 17.97 -14.72
C MET A 1 -2.50 19.40 -14.20
N ALA A 2 -2.36 20.42 -15.06
CA ALA A 2 -2.20 21.82 -14.65
C ALA A 2 -3.46 22.48 -14.02
N TYR A 3 -4.68 22.09 -14.43
CA TYR A 3 -5.93 22.70 -13.94
C TYR A 3 -6.20 22.47 -12.43
N LYS A 4 -5.72 21.35 -11.87
CA LYS A 4 -5.82 21.08 -10.41
C LYS A 4 -4.75 21.80 -9.59
N ILE A 5 -3.57 22.02 -10.18
CA ILE A 5 -2.51 22.80 -9.56
C ILE A 5 -2.97 24.26 -9.48
N LEU A 6 -3.51 24.83 -10.57
CA LEU A 6 -4.06 26.19 -10.59
C LEU A 6 -5.14 26.42 -9.52
N LYS A 7 -6.07 25.48 -9.33
CA LYS A 7 -7.15 25.61 -8.33
C LYS A 7 -6.67 25.56 -6.87
N GLN A 8 -5.46 25.05 -6.62
CA GLN A 8 -4.81 25.07 -5.29
C GLN A 8 -4.02 26.37 -5.04
N LEU A 9 -3.80 27.18 -6.07
CA LEU A 9 -3.11 28.47 -6.00
C LEU A 9 -4.06 29.64 -5.77
N ASP A 10 -5.36 29.40 -5.87
CA ASP A 10 -6.43 30.36 -5.53
C ASP A 10 -6.83 30.28 -4.03
N GLU A 11 -6.15 29.48 -3.20
CA GLU A 11 -6.32 29.56 -1.74
C GLU A 11 -5.56 30.77 -1.19
N PRO A 12 -6.15 31.56 -0.26
CA PRO A 12 -5.60 32.84 0.20
C PRO A 12 -4.22 32.75 0.89
N ASN A 13 -3.69 31.54 1.13
CA ASN A 13 -2.38 31.30 1.70
C ASN A 13 -1.29 30.92 0.66
N ALA A 14 -1.61 30.90 -0.64
CA ALA A 14 -0.64 30.61 -1.69
C ALA A 14 0.09 31.90 -2.15
N LYS A 15 1.39 32.01 -1.86
CA LYS A 15 2.23 33.10 -2.40
C LYS A 15 2.26 33.01 -3.93
N SER A 16 2.02 34.14 -4.60
CA SER A 16 1.90 34.27 -6.06
C SER A 16 3.03 33.54 -6.79
N LEU A 17 2.70 32.49 -7.54
CA LEU A 17 3.66 31.85 -8.43
C LEU A 17 3.83 32.72 -9.68
N ASP A 18 5.08 32.86 -10.10
CA ASP A 18 5.46 33.56 -11.32
C ASP A 18 4.66 33.01 -12.53
N LYS A 19 4.12 33.91 -13.35
CA LYS A 19 3.37 33.60 -14.58
C LYS A 19 4.15 32.63 -15.48
N CYS A 20 5.48 32.73 -15.50
CA CYS A 20 6.35 31.83 -16.24
C CYS A 20 6.28 30.38 -15.75
N LEU A 21 6.16 30.18 -14.42
CA LEU A 21 6.09 28.88 -13.78
C LEU A 21 4.73 28.21 -14.00
N ILE A 22 3.65 28.99 -13.97
CA ILE A 22 2.31 28.55 -14.37
C ILE A 22 2.33 27.99 -15.80
N ASP A 23 3.01 28.68 -16.72
CA ASP A 23 3.07 28.27 -18.12
C ASP A 23 3.98 27.04 -18.34
N CYS A 24 5.04 26.85 -17.55
CA CYS A 24 5.86 25.63 -17.54
C CYS A 24 5.05 24.39 -17.11
N ILE A 25 4.24 24.53 -16.05
CA ILE A 25 3.38 23.45 -15.56
C ILE A 25 2.28 23.14 -16.58
N LYS A 26 1.73 24.16 -17.26
CA LYS A 26 0.77 23.98 -18.36
C LYS A 26 1.41 23.22 -19.53
N ARG A 27 2.61 23.62 -20.00
CA ARG A 27 3.29 22.99 -21.15
C ARG A 27 3.72 21.55 -20.88
N SER A 28 4.25 21.25 -19.69
CA SER A 28 4.58 19.87 -19.30
C SER A 28 3.35 18.95 -19.24
N ALA A 29 2.14 19.51 -19.06
CA ALA A 29 0.89 18.75 -19.03
C ALA A 29 0.37 18.34 -20.43
N TYR A 30 0.93 18.87 -21.53
CA TYR A 30 0.49 18.57 -22.91
C TYR A 30 1.32 17.50 -23.64
N GLN A 31 2.35 16.92 -23.03
CA GLN A 31 3.21 15.93 -23.71
C GLN A 31 3.04 14.51 -23.13
N SER A 32 2.55 13.61 -23.99
CA SER A 32 2.67 12.16 -23.85
C SER A 32 4.12 11.75 -24.16
N PRO A 33 4.74 10.82 -23.42
CA PRO A 33 6.14 10.46 -23.63
C PRO A 33 6.28 9.44 -24.75
N SER A 34 6.50 9.90 -25.99
CA SER A 34 6.93 9.03 -27.08
C SER A 34 7.90 9.74 -28.02
N ILE A 35 9.12 10.06 -27.56
CA ILE A 35 10.18 10.55 -28.46
C ILE A 35 11.57 10.00 -28.06
N ASN A 36 12.06 9.12 -28.95
CA ASN A 36 13.44 8.81 -29.38
C ASN A 36 14.65 9.15 -28.47
N LYS A 37 15.50 8.12 -28.29
CA LYS A 37 16.77 8.13 -27.52
C LYS A 37 17.90 9.02 -28.05
N ASN A 38 17.76 9.72 -29.18
CA ASN A 38 18.87 10.50 -29.77
C ASN A 38 18.46 11.94 -30.08
N LYS A 39 18.35 12.75 -29.02
CA LYS A 39 18.52 14.22 -28.89
C LYS A 39 17.76 14.64 -27.62
N LYS A 40 18.43 15.20 -26.61
CA LYS A 40 17.75 15.85 -25.48
C LYS A 40 17.02 17.09 -26.01
N ILE A 41 15.79 16.91 -26.51
CA ILE A 41 14.89 18.02 -26.79
C ILE A 41 14.41 18.52 -25.42
N ILE A 42 15.08 19.54 -24.90
CA ILE A 42 14.60 20.27 -23.72
C ILE A 42 13.52 21.24 -24.24
N ASN A 43 12.25 20.82 -24.21
CA ASN A 43 11.08 21.66 -24.53
C ASN A 43 10.76 22.67 -23.41
N VAL A 44 11.80 23.26 -22.81
CA VAL A 44 11.70 24.16 -21.67
C VAL A 44 12.63 25.35 -21.95
N SER A 45 12.07 26.55 -22.00
CA SER A 45 12.82 27.79 -22.19
C SER A 45 13.78 28.04 -21.01
N THR A 46 14.80 28.86 -21.24
CA THR A 46 15.77 29.25 -20.20
C THR A 46 15.10 29.87 -18.97
N ASN A 47 14.02 30.64 -19.17
CA ASN A 47 13.27 31.27 -18.07
C ASN A 47 12.47 30.25 -17.27
N GLU A 48 11.85 29.28 -17.92
CA GLU A 48 11.16 28.19 -17.22
C GLU A 48 12.12 27.30 -16.45
N LEU A 49 13.30 27.01 -17.02
CA LEU A 49 14.34 26.25 -16.34
C LEU A 49 14.89 27.03 -15.13
N ARG A 50 14.97 28.37 -15.21
CA ARG A 50 15.29 29.24 -14.08
C ARG A 50 14.18 29.21 -13.03
N GLY A 51 12.91 29.27 -13.42
CA GLY A 51 11.76 29.16 -12.53
C GLY A 51 11.69 27.82 -11.80
N LEU A 52 11.92 26.70 -12.52
CA LEU A 52 12.01 25.37 -11.92
C LEU A 52 13.20 25.25 -10.96
N LYS A 53 14.37 25.80 -11.30
CA LYS A 53 15.51 25.86 -10.38
C LYS A 53 15.20 26.67 -9.13
N SER A 54 14.55 27.83 -9.28
CA SER A 54 14.11 28.66 -8.16
C SER A 54 13.16 27.88 -7.26
N LEU A 55 12.21 27.15 -7.85
CA LEU A 55 11.26 26.33 -7.12
C LEU A 55 11.96 25.18 -6.36
N LEU A 56 12.86 24.45 -7.02
CA LEU A 56 13.63 23.38 -6.38
C LEU A 56 14.53 23.89 -5.24
N ASN A 57 14.92 25.16 -5.28
CA ASN A 57 15.74 25.81 -4.25
C ASN A 57 14.91 26.47 -3.13
N ASP A 58 13.61 26.65 -3.31
CA ASP A 58 12.73 27.22 -2.29
C ASP A 58 12.52 26.21 -1.16
N LYS A 59 13.09 26.53 0.01
CA LYS A 59 13.02 25.67 1.21
C LYS A 59 11.65 25.73 1.90
N SER A 60 10.77 26.66 1.53
CA SER A 60 9.44 26.83 2.11
C SER A 60 8.39 25.91 1.51
N ILE A 61 8.70 25.23 0.40
CA ILE A 61 7.79 24.33 -0.29
C ILE A 61 8.27 22.88 -0.23
N ALA A 62 7.32 21.96 -0.33
CA ALA A 62 7.55 20.53 -0.46
C ALA A 62 6.98 20.07 -1.80
N LEU A 63 7.86 19.55 -2.65
CA LEU A 63 7.51 18.97 -3.95
C LEU A 63 7.44 17.46 -3.83
N MET A 64 6.27 16.87 -4.11
CA MET A 64 6.04 15.44 -3.94
C MET A 64 5.13 14.85 -5.02
N ARG A 65 5.07 13.52 -5.08
CA ARG A 65 4.13 12.81 -5.96
C ARG A 65 2.77 12.71 -5.29
N ALA A 66 1.71 12.90 -6.07
CA ALA A 66 0.36 12.57 -5.64
C ALA A 66 0.17 11.05 -5.54
N ASP A 67 -0.75 10.64 -4.65
CA ASP A 67 -1.13 9.24 -4.46
C ASP A 67 -1.73 8.61 -5.73
N LYS A 68 -2.47 9.38 -6.54
CA LYS A 68 -3.11 8.90 -7.78
C LYS A 68 -2.92 9.87 -8.94
N GLY A 69 -2.99 9.33 -10.16
CA GLY A 69 -2.99 10.10 -11.40
C GLY A 69 -1.61 10.62 -11.85
N ARG A 70 -0.52 10.13 -11.25
CA ARG A 70 0.88 10.48 -11.63
C ARG A 70 1.15 11.99 -11.63
N SER A 71 0.43 12.72 -10.78
CA SER A 71 0.60 14.16 -10.67
C SER A 71 1.66 14.54 -9.65
N CYS A 72 2.19 15.75 -9.77
CA CYS A 72 3.05 16.36 -8.78
C CYS A 72 2.24 17.34 -7.93
N VAL A 73 2.55 17.40 -6.64
CA VAL A 73 1.90 18.27 -5.66
C VAL A 73 2.95 19.21 -5.10
N LEU A 74 2.63 20.50 -5.13
CA LEU A 74 3.34 21.54 -4.43
C LEU A 74 2.53 21.87 -3.18
N MET A 75 3.15 21.77 -2.02
CA MET A 75 2.54 22.06 -0.72
C MET A 75 3.49 22.93 0.09
N GLY A 76 2.96 23.83 0.93
CA GLY A 76 3.81 24.51 1.93
C GLY A 76 4.49 23.47 2.82
N LYS A 77 5.81 23.60 3.02
CA LYS A 77 6.60 22.62 3.79
C LYS A 77 6.08 22.48 5.22
N GLU A 78 5.70 23.59 5.85
CA GLU A 78 5.12 23.58 7.20
C GLU A 78 3.77 22.85 7.23
N GLN A 79 2.92 23.09 6.23
CA GLN A 79 1.64 22.39 6.09
C GLN A 79 1.85 20.88 5.92
N TYR A 80 2.83 20.47 5.10
CA TYR A 80 3.19 19.07 4.93
C TYR A 80 3.69 18.45 6.24
N ILE A 81 4.65 19.10 6.91
CA ILE A 81 5.21 18.63 8.19
C ILE A 81 4.11 18.51 9.25
N SER A 82 3.22 19.51 9.35
CA SER A 82 2.09 19.49 10.27
C SER A 82 1.16 18.29 10.04
N LYS A 83 0.78 18.03 8.77
CA LYS A 83 -0.04 16.86 8.41
C LYS A 83 0.64 15.54 8.77
N VAL A 84 1.94 15.40 8.50
CA VAL A 84 2.69 14.18 8.83
C VAL A 84 2.80 14.01 10.35
N LYS A 85 3.10 15.07 11.10
CA LYS A 85 3.16 15.02 12.57
C LYS A 85 1.81 14.69 13.18
N GLN A 86 0.71 15.22 12.65
CA GLN A 86 -0.63 14.85 13.09
C GLN A 86 -0.85 13.34 12.93
N LEU A 87 -0.50 12.78 11.77
CA LEU A 87 -0.59 11.34 11.49
C LEU A 87 0.33 10.50 12.38
N LEU A 88 1.52 10.99 12.74
CA LEU A 88 2.43 10.29 13.65
C LEU A 88 1.96 10.35 15.11
N ASN A 89 1.20 11.37 15.48
CA ASN A 89 0.72 11.58 16.85
C ASN A 89 -0.63 10.91 17.14
N THR A 90 -1.32 10.32 16.15
CA THR A 90 -2.56 9.56 16.39
C THR A 90 -2.32 8.23 17.13
N GLY A 91 -1.08 7.82 17.37
CA GLY A 91 -0.70 6.72 18.26
C GLY A 91 -0.56 5.35 17.57
N ASN A 92 -1.62 4.82 16.98
CA ASN A 92 -1.57 3.57 16.21
C ASN A 92 -1.57 3.91 14.70
N PRO A 93 -0.63 3.40 13.87
CA PRO A 93 0.43 2.42 14.18
C PRO A 93 1.81 2.98 14.53
N PHE A 94 1.95 4.29 14.77
CA PHE A 94 3.26 4.93 14.89
C PHE A 94 3.53 5.47 16.30
N LYS A 95 4.71 5.14 16.82
CA LYS A 95 5.17 5.63 18.12
C LYS A 95 6.50 6.36 17.98
N LYS A 96 6.63 7.54 18.58
CA LYS A 96 7.93 8.23 18.69
C LYS A 96 8.87 7.42 19.56
N MET A 97 10.13 7.25 19.12
CA MET A 97 11.14 6.57 19.93
C MET A 97 11.65 7.50 21.04
N ASN A 98 11.98 6.92 22.20
CA ASN A 98 12.63 7.67 23.26
C ASN A 98 14.03 8.11 22.83
N ASN A 99 14.50 9.24 23.35
CA ASN A 99 15.85 9.74 23.08
C ASN A 99 16.95 8.81 23.62
N THR A 100 16.62 7.90 24.54
CA THR A 100 17.54 6.90 25.08
C THR A 100 16.96 5.49 24.99
N ASP A 101 17.82 4.50 24.81
CA ASP A 101 17.47 3.09 24.94
C ASP A 101 17.34 2.66 26.42
N ASN A 102 16.90 1.42 26.65
CA ASN A 102 16.73 0.87 28.00
C ASN A 102 18.04 0.74 28.79
N LYS A 103 19.20 0.95 28.14
CA LYS A 103 20.53 0.91 28.75
C LYS A 103 21.10 2.33 28.96
N GLY A 104 20.31 3.38 28.70
CA GLY A 104 20.72 4.77 28.85
C GLY A 104 21.53 5.33 27.67
N ASN A 105 21.73 4.59 26.58
CA ASN A 105 22.44 5.12 25.40
C ASN A 105 21.52 6.02 24.59
N VAL A 106 22.07 7.07 23.98
CA VAL A 106 21.31 7.96 23.10
C VAL A 106 20.89 7.20 21.83
N ASN A 107 19.59 7.22 21.53
CA ASN A 107 19.01 6.68 20.30
C ASN A 107 19.25 7.66 19.13
N THR A 108 20.48 7.70 18.63
CA THR A 108 20.73 8.30 17.32
C THR A 108 20.24 7.36 16.20
N ILE A 109 19.98 7.92 15.02
CA ILE A 109 19.58 7.12 13.84
C ILE A 109 20.62 6.04 13.56
N GLU A 110 21.90 6.39 13.62
CA GLU A 110 23.01 5.48 13.41
C GLU A 110 23.06 4.35 14.45
N HIS A 111 22.87 4.69 15.74
CA HIS A 111 22.87 3.71 16.82
C HIS A 111 21.74 2.69 16.67
N VAL A 112 20.53 3.17 16.42
CA VAL A 112 19.36 2.29 16.23
C VAL A 112 19.56 1.36 15.03
N VAL A 113 20.00 1.88 13.88
CA VAL A 113 20.23 1.04 12.70
C VAL A 113 21.36 0.03 12.95
N LYS A 114 22.46 0.44 13.59
CA LYS A 114 23.57 -0.45 13.94
C LYS A 114 23.12 -1.57 14.87
N SER A 115 22.30 -1.25 15.87
CA SER A 115 21.72 -2.23 16.81
C SER A 115 20.81 -3.23 16.09
N MET A 116 19.88 -2.76 15.25
CA MET A 116 18.99 -3.63 14.50
C MET A 116 19.73 -4.53 13.49
N LYS A 117 20.74 -3.98 12.81
CA LYS A 117 21.64 -4.74 11.93
C LYS A 117 22.39 -5.82 12.71
N ALA A 118 22.94 -5.51 13.87
CA ALA A 118 23.64 -6.48 14.71
C ALA A 118 22.70 -7.60 15.17
N LYS A 119 21.49 -7.25 15.63
CA LYS A 119 20.46 -8.22 16.05
C LYS A 119 20.07 -9.16 14.90
N LEU A 120 19.82 -8.62 13.71
CA LEU A 120 19.49 -9.42 12.53
C LEU A 120 20.65 -10.33 12.15
N ASN A 121 21.85 -9.79 11.98
CA ASN A 121 23.01 -10.57 11.54
C ASN A 121 23.38 -11.67 12.53
N TYR A 122 23.31 -11.40 13.83
CA TYR A 122 23.48 -12.42 14.86
C TYR A 122 22.51 -13.58 14.65
N ARG A 123 21.22 -13.27 14.45
CA ARG A 123 20.20 -14.31 14.25
C ARG A 123 20.44 -15.14 13.00
N ILE A 124 20.79 -14.49 11.88
CA ILE A 124 21.05 -15.16 10.60
C ILE A 124 22.30 -16.04 10.66
N SER A 125 23.37 -15.57 11.33
CA SER A 125 24.57 -16.37 11.53
C SER A 125 24.32 -17.57 12.45
N GLU A 126 23.51 -17.42 13.51
CA GLU A 126 23.11 -18.56 14.35
C GLU A 126 22.31 -19.60 13.57
N LEU A 127 21.35 -19.19 12.73
CA LEU A 127 20.59 -20.11 11.89
C LEU A 127 21.46 -20.85 10.87
N LYS A 128 22.48 -20.18 10.31
CA LYS A 128 23.49 -20.83 9.46
C LYS A 128 24.29 -21.88 10.24
N ARG A 129 24.79 -21.54 11.45
CA ARG A 129 25.54 -22.48 12.31
C ARG A 129 24.72 -23.72 12.66
N LEU A 130 23.41 -23.58 12.82
CA LEU A 130 22.46 -24.66 13.06
C LEU A 130 22.03 -25.41 11.78
N ASN A 131 22.64 -25.13 10.62
CA ASN A 131 22.30 -25.70 9.31
C ASN A 131 20.84 -25.49 8.87
N LYS A 132 20.19 -24.44 9.41
CA LYS A 132 18.82 -24.04 9.07
C LYS A 132 18.74 -23.20 7.80
N LEU A 133 19.81 -22.44 7.53
CA LEU A 133 20.02 -21.68 6.30
C LEU A 133 21.26 -22.20 5.57
N ASN A 134 21.20 -22.26 4.25
CA ASN A 134 22.37 -22.53 3.42
C ASN A 134 23.25 -21.27 3.23
N GLU A 135 24.39 -21.43 2.56
CA GLU A 135 25.36 -20.35 2.35
C GLU A 135 24.78 -19.17 1.55
N ASP A 136 24.03 -19.47 0.47
CA ASP A 136 23.44 -18.45 -0.40
C ASP A 136 22.33 -17.68 0.32
N GLU A 137 21.45 -18.39 1.04
CA GLU A 137 20.41 -17.79 1.88
C GLU A 137 21.05 -16.87 2.93
N HIS A 138 22.05 -17.35 3.66
CA HIS A 138 22.76 -16.53 4.65
C HIS A 138 23.35 -15.27 4.03
N ASN A 139 24.08 -15.40 2.92
CA ASN A 139 24.78 -14.28 2.30
C ASN A 139 23.82 -13.26 1.70
N TRP A 140 22.68 -13.71 1.18
CA TRP A 140 21.65 -12.83 0.64
C TRP A 140 20.87 -12.10 1.74
N ILE A 141 20.48 -12.80 2.81
CA ILE A 141 19.65 -12.23 3.88
C ILE A 141 20.45 -11.27 4.77
N ARG A 142 21.75 -11.55 5.00
CA ARG A 142 22.61 -10.78 5.90
C ARG A 142 22.53 -9.28 5.58
N ALA A 143 22.27 -8.49 6.61
CA ALA A 143 22.20 -7.04 6.50
C ALA A 143 23.59 -6.46 6.22
N VAL A 144 23.76 -5.91 5.01
CA VAL A 144 24.95 -5.13 4.63
C VAL A 144 24.65 -3.63 4.76
N ALA A 145 23.47 -3.20 4.32
CA ALA A 145 23.09 -1.81 4.25
C ALA A 145 22.85 -1.15 5.63
N THR A 146 23.07 0.16 5.70
CA THR A 146 22.99 0.99 6.92
C THR A 146 21.94 2.09 6.83
N ARG A 147 21.07 2.07 5.82
CA ARG A 147 20.04 3.10 5.65
C ARG A 147 18.92 2.88 6.65
N CYS A 148 18.61 3.90 7.44
CA CYS A 148 17.38 3.97 8.21
C CYS A 148 16.18 4.08 7.26
N PRO A 149 15.12 3.26 7.43
CA PRO A 149 13.87 3.44 6.72
C PRO A 149 13.35 4.88 6.84
N VAL A 150 12.79 5.43 5.76
CA VAL A 150 12.36 6.84 5.71
C VAL A 150 10.88 6.92 5.43
N LEU A 151 10.14 7.63 6.29
CA LEU A 151 8.76 7.99 6.04
C LEU A 151 8.68 9.16 5.06
N PHE A 152 7.88 8.98 4.01
CA PHE A 152 7.37 10.07 3.18
C PHE A 152 5.89 9.87 2.94
N CYS A 153 5.19 10.93 2.58
CA CYS A 153 3.74 10.91 2.46
C CYS A 153 3.30 11.42 1.09
N GLN A 154 2.29 10.77 0.50
CA GLN A 154 1.73 11.12 -0.80
C GLN A 154 0.34 11.77 -0.63
N PRO A 155 0.11 12.99 -1.12
CA PRO A 155 -1.19 13.64 -0.98
C PRO A 155 -2.27 13.00 -1.87
N LYS A 156 -3.42 12.70 -1.28
CA LYS A 156 -4.62 12.22 -1.96
C LYS A 156 -5.42 13.39 -2.53
N VAL A 157 -4.91 14.03 -3.59
CA VAL A 157 -5.51 15.22 -4.27
C VAL A 157 -6.91 15.01 -4.87
N HIS A 158 -7.44 13.79 -4.80
CA HIS A 158 -8.78 13.42 -5.23
C HIS A 158 -9.80 13.38 -4.08
N LYS A 159 -9.35 13.53 -2.82
CA LYS A 159 -10.22 13.55 -1.62
C LYS A 159 -10.26 14.95 -1.01
N LYS A 160 -11.40 15.34 -0.44
CA LYS A 160 -11.58 16.62 0.29
C LYS A 160 -10.59 16.71 1.45
N GLY A 161 -10.04 17.89 1.72
CA GLY A 161 -9.01 18.12 2.75
C GLY A 161 -7.61 17.60 2.37
N MET A 162 -7.47 16.90 1.24
CA MET A 162 -6.21 16.35 0.74
C MET A 162 -5.45 15.56 1.85
N PRO A 163 -6.03 14.47 2.36
CA PRO A 163 -5.35 13.59 3.30
C PRO A 163 -4.08 13.01 2.67
N ILE A 164 -3.15 12.55 3.50
CA ILE A 164 -1.86 12.01 3.07
C ILE A 164 -1.81 10.49 3.24
N ARG A 165 -1.12 9.80 2.35
CA ARG A 165 -0.83 8.36 2.45
C ARG A 165 0.61 8.16 2.93
N PRO A 166 0.85 7.55 4.10
CA PRO A 166 2.19 7.28 4.58
C PRO A 166 2.83 6.12 3.81
N VAL A 167 4.10 6.25 3.47
CA VAL A 167 4.93 5.18 2.90
C VAL A 167 6.29 5.21 3.58
N ILE A 168 6.67 4.10 4.22
CA ILE A 168 8.00 3.97 4.81
C ILE A 168 8.88 3.20 3.82
N SER A 169 9.82 3.91 3.18
CA SER A 169 10.79 3.29 2.27
C SER A 169 11.77 2.43 3.05
N THR A 170 11.69 1.11 2.88
CA THR A 170 12.67 0.15 3.40
C THR A 170 13.71 -0.24 2.35
N THR A 171 13.72 0.39 1.18
CA THR A 171 14.71 0.09 0.14
C THR A 171 16.12 0.30 0.69
N ASN A 172 16.96 -0.73 0.58
CA ASN A 172 18.32 -0.75 1.13
C ASN A 172 18.38 -0.53 2.65
N SER A 173 17.32 -0.88 3.41
CA SER A 173 17.40 -0.98 4.87
C SER A 173 17.99 -2.32 5.32
N TYR A 174 18.31 -2.43 6.61
CA TYR A 174 18.91 -3.63 7.20
C TYR A 174 18.03 -4.89 7.02
N ASN A 175 16.71 -4.77 7.05
CA ASN A 175 15.75 -5.88 6.98
C ASN A 175 15.16 -6.13 5.57
N HIS A 176 15.60 -5.41 4.54
CA HIS A 176 14.98 -5.50 3.21
C HIS A 176 15.06 -6.89 2.58
N ASN A 177 16.25 -7.51 2.61
CA ASN A 177 16.45 -8.85 2.04
C ASN A 177 15.80 -9.94 2.89
N LEU A 178 15.85 -9.81 4.22
CA LEU A 178 15.10 -10.70 5.10
C LEU A 178 13.59 -10.63 4.80
N SER A 179 13.05 -9.43 4.59
CA SER A 179 11.63 -9.26 4.23
C SER A 179 11.29 -10.00 2.93
N LYS A 180 12.16 -9.91 1.91
CA LYS A 180 11.98 -10.67 0.65
C LYS A 180 12.05 -12.18 0.87
N TYR A 181 13.01 -12.66 1.66
CA TYR A 181 13.10 -14.08 2.00
C TYR A 181 11.82 -14.61 2.64
N MET A 182 11.30 -13.87 3.62
CA MET A 182 10.06 -14.22 4.31
C MET A 182 8.84 -14.13 3.36
N THR A 183 8.83 -13.17 2.43
CA THR A 183 7.82 -13.10 1.36
C THR A 183 7.86 -14.36 0.51
N ASP A 184 9.03 -14.71 -0.04
CA ASP A 184 9.16 -15.87 -0.93
C ASP A 184 8.77 -17.18 -0.23
N LEU A 185 9.13 -17.32 1.04
CA LEU A 185 8.72 -18.46 1.87
C LEU A 185 7.21 -18.52 2.06
N LEU A 186 6.58 -17.38 2.41
CA LEU A 186 5.14 -17.31 2.60
C LEU A 186 4.37 -17.51 1.27
N GLU A 187 4.85 -16.96 0.16
CA GLU A 187 4.24 -17.13 -1.17
C GLU A 187 4.30 -18.59 -1.65
N LYS A 188 5.38 -19.33 -1.33
CA LYS A 188 5.47 -20.77 -1.60
C LYS A 188 4.52 -21.60 -0.72
N ALA A 189 4.22 -21.09 0.48
CA ALA A 189 3.35 -21.77 1.43
C ALA A 189 1.87 -21.51 1.17
N LYS A 190 1.51 -20.26 0.88
CA LYS A 190 0.12 -19.86 0.66
C LYS A 190 -0.39 -20.42 -0.67
N GLY A 191 -1.58 -21.00 -0.64
CA GLY A 191 -2.29 -21.40 -1.86
C GLY A 191 -2.75 -20.17 -2.65
N LYS A 192 -3.27 -20.40 -3.86
CA LYS A 192 -3.99 -19.35 -4.59
C LYS A 192 -5.40 -19.25 -4.02
N SER A 193 -5.82 -18.05 -3.61
CA SER A 193 -7.22 -17.80 -3.30
C SER A 193 -8.06 -17.89 -4.57
N THR A 194 -9.23 -18.52 -4.50
CA THR A 194 -10.19 -18.63 -5.61
C THR A 194 -10.86 -17.30 -5.95
N SER A 195 -10.93 -16.37 -4.99
CA SER A 195 -11.50 -15.03 -5.16
C SER A 195 -10.50 -14.01 -5.73
N HIS A 196 -9.21 -14.34 -5.77
CA HIS A 196 -8.16 -13.40 -6.13
C HIS A 196 -8.19 -13.04 -7.61
N ILE A 197 -8.12 -11.74 -7.88
CA ILE A 197 -8.00 -11.17 -9.21
C ILE A 197 -6.64 -10.51 -9.38
N LYS A 198 -6.04 -10.75 -10.55
CA LYS A 198 -4.71 -10.23 -10.87
C LYS A 198 -4.72 -8.80 -11.40
N ASP A 199 -5.73 -8.44 -12.19
CA ASP A 199 -5.83 -7.13 -12.85
C ASP A 199 -7.23 -6.88 -13.43
N SER A 200 -7.50 -5.63 -13.84
CA SER A 200 -8.75 -5.19 -14.46
C SER A 200 -9.15 -6.01 -15.71
N PHE A 201 -8.20 -6.53 -16.48
CA PHE A 201 -8.49 -7.33 -17.67
C PHE A 201 -8.99 -8.72 -17.30
N SER A 202 -8.33 -9.37 -16.33
CA SER A 202 -8.76 -10.66 -15.78
C SER A 202 -10.16 -10.55 -15.16
N PHE A 203 -10.42 -9.49 -14.40
CA PHE A 203 -11.76 -9.20 -13.86
C PHE A 203 -12.81 -9.04 -14.96
N SER A 204 -12.56 -8.18 -15.95
CA SER A 204 -13.52 -7.91 -17.04
C SER A 204 -13.91 -9.20 -17.77
N LYS A 205 -12.95 -10.10 -18.03
CA LYS A 205 -13.24 -11.41 -18.63
C LYS A 205 -14.11 -12.29 -17.71
N LEU A 206 -13.76 -12.37 -16.43
CA LEU A 206 -14.48 -13.21 -15.47
C LEU A 206 -15.93 -12.75 -15.24
N ILE A 207 -16.16 -11.44 -15.12
CA ILE A 207 -17.50 -10.91 -14.87
C ILE A 207 -18.43 -11.03 -16.10
N GLN A 208 -17.90 -10.86 -17.31
CA GLN A 208 -18.66 -11.05 -18.55
C GLN A 208 -19.12 -12.50 -18.77
N GLN A 209 -18.43 -13.47 -18.16
CA GLN A 209 -18.82 -14.88 -18.19
C GLN A 209 -19.97 -15.20 -17.21
N GLN A 210 -20.22 -14.32 -16.24
CA GLN A 210 -21.33 -14.49 -15.29
C GLN A 210 -22.66 -14.08 -15.91
N THR A 211 -23.72 -14.80 -15.54
CA THR A 211 -25.08 -14.38 -15.86
C THR A 211 -25.51 -13.25 -14.93
N SER A 212 -26.28 -12.29 -15.44
CA SER A 212 -26.92 -11.29 -14.60
C SER A 212 -28.42 -11.57 -14.46
N SER A 213 -29.01 -11.10 -13.36
CA SER A 213 -30.45 -11.17 -13.11
C SER A 213 -31.02 -9.82 -12.65
N LYS A 214 -32.35 -9.68 -12.67
CA LYS A 214 -33.02 -8.49 -12.13
C LYS A 214 -32.84 -8.35 -10.61
N ASN A 215 -32.64 -9.47 -9.92
CA ASN A 215 -32.46 -9.53 -8.46
C ASN A 215 -30.99 -9.39 -8.04
N ASP A 216 -30.06 -9.33 -9.00
CA ASP A 216 -28.66 -9.09 -8.67
C ASP A 216 -28.51 -7.63 -8.22
N TYR A 217 -27.68 -7.39 -7.22
CA TYR A 217 -27.30 -6.05 -6.76
C TYR A 217 -25.79 -6.02 -6.57
N MET A 218 -25.11 -5.09 -7.24
CA MET A 218 -23.65 -5.02 -7.22
C MET A 218 -23.17 -4.04 -6.15
N ILE A 219 -22.12 -4.43 -5.44
CA ILE A 219 -21.40 -3.58 -4.48
C ILE A 219 -19.89 -3.71 -4.67
N SER A 220 -19.18 -2.67 -4.25
CA SER A 220 -17.73 -2.65 -4.12
C SER A 220 -17.37 -2.31 -2.68
N LEU A 221 -16.65 -3.20 -2.01
CA LEU A 221 -16.09 -2.97 -0.70
C LEU A 221 -14.63 -2.48 -0.82
N ASP A 222 -14.25 -1.48 -0.02
CA ASP A 222 -12.87 -0.96 0.08
C ASP A 222 -12.45 -0.96 1.55
N VAL A 223 -11.28 -1.52 1.86
CA VAL A 223 -10.75 -1.55 3.23
C VAL A 223 -10.09 -0.22 3.59
N GLU A 224 -10.53 0.39 4.69
CA GLU A 224 -9.96 1.63 5.19
C GLU A 224 -8.52 1.43 5.67
N SER A 225 -7.58 1.99 4.90
CA SER A 225 -6.16 2.04 5.24
C SER A 225 -5.54 0.66 5.52
N LEU A 226 -5.93 -0.36 4.73
CA LEU A 226 -5.56 -1.78 4.88
C LEU A 226 -4.23 -2.02 5.61
N PHE A 227 -3.11 -1.61 5.02
CA PHE A 227 -1.77 -1.89 5.55
C PHE A 227 -1.53 -1.38 6.98
N THR A 228 -2.04 -0.22 7.36
CA THR A 228 -1.90 0.30 8.73
C THR A 228 -2.88 -0.34 9.70
N SER A 229 -3.92 -0.99 9.20
CA SER A 229 -5.01 -1.60 9.97
C SER A 229 -4.80 -3.11 10.20
N ILE A 230 -3.88 -3.75 9.47
CA ILE A 230 -3.54 -5.17 9.65
C ILE A 230 -2.99 -5.41 11.07
N PRO A 231 -3.57 -6.30 11.89
CA PRO A 231 -2.99 -6.67 13.19
C PRO A 231 -1.71 -7.47 12.97
N VAL A 232 -0.56 -6.88 13.29
CA VAL A 232 0.73 -7.43 12.89
C VAL A 232 1.02 -8.78 13.56
N HIS A 233 0.70 -8.93 14.85
CA HIS A 233 0.99 -10.15 15.60
C HIS A 233 0.13 -11.33 15.15
N GLU A 234 -1.18 -11.11 14.97
CA GLU A 234 -2.09 -12.14 14.44
C GLU A 234 -1.68 -12.56 13.03
N SER A 235 -1.27 -11.61 12.19
CA SER A 235 -0.80 -11.89 10.83
C SER A 235 0.49 -12.72 10.82
N ILE A 236 1.39 -12.50 11.78
CA ILE A 236 2.60 -13.31 11.95
C ILE A 236 2.22 -14.74 12.34
N ASP A 237 1.34 -14.91 13.32
CA ASP A 237 0.94 -16.24 13.79
C ASP A 237 0.25 -17.02 12.66
N LEU A 238 -0.65 -16.39 11.89
CA LEU A 238 -1.29 -16.96 10.71
C LEU A 238 -0.29 -17.35 9.60
N ALA A 239 0.72 -16.51 9.35
CA ALA A 239 1.76 -16.79 8.37
C ALA A 239 2.60 -18.01 8.79
N ILE A 240 2.94 -18.12 10.07
CA ILE A 240 3.69 -19.26 10.60
C ILE A 240 2.86 -20.54 10.49
N GLU A 241 1.58 -20.50 10.86
CA GLU A 241 0.67 -21.65 10.73
C GLU A 241 0.59 -22.13 9.28
N THR A 242 0.42 -21.19 8.34
CA THR A 242 0.39 -21.49 6.90
C THR A 242 1.68 -22.17 6.42
N ILE A 243 2.85 -21.65 6.82
CA ILE A 243 4.16 -22.21 6.46
C ILE A 243 4.35 -23.59 7.07
N LEU A 244 3.99 -23.78 8.35
CA LEU A 244 4.16 -25.05 9.04
C LEU A 244 3.21 -26.12 8.51
N GLN A 245 1.97 -25.76 8.16
CA GLN A 245 1.03 -26.67 7.52
C GLN A 245 1.56 -27.14 6.16
N LYS A 246 2.12 -26.22 5.35
CA LYS A 246 2.77 -26.60 4.10
C LYS A 246 3.98 -27.50 4.34
N LYS A 247 4.81 -27.17 5.34
CA LYS A 247 6.00 -27.94 5.72
C LYS A 247 5.68 -29.39 6.11
N THR A 248 4.53 -29.65 6.74
CA THR A 248 4.09 -31.02 7.05
C THR A 248 3.95 -31.87 5.79
N ASN A 249 3.46 -31.28 4.70
CA ASN A 249 3.27 -31.96 3.42
C ASN A 249 4.53 -31.93 2.54
N ASP A 250 5.34 -30.88 2.67
CA ASP A 250 6.59 -30.67 1.93
C ASP A 250 7.68 -30.14 2.87
N PRO A 251 8.45 -31.03 3.52
CA PRO A 251 9.52 -30.65 4.43
C PRO A 251 10.65 -29.84 3.79
N SER A 252 10.75 -29.83 2.45
CA SER A 252 11.80 -29.11 1.72
C SER A 252 11.59 -27.59 1.70
N ILE A 253 10.37 -27.11 1.99
CA ILE A 253 10.03 -25.69 1.92
C ILE A 253 10.88 -24.83 2.88
N THR A 254 11.16 -25.33 4.08
CA THR A 254 12.04 -24.69 5.05
C THR A 254 12.46 -25.64 6.16
N LYS A 255 13.68 -25.46 6.67
CA LYS A 255 14.18 -26.14 7.88
C LYS A 255 13.80 -25.44 9.17
N LEU A 256 13.24 -24.23 9.09
CA LEU A 256 12.90 -23.38 10.22
C LEU A 256 11.72 -23.94 11.02
N ASP A 257 11.76 -23.81 12.34
CA ASP A 257 10.66 -24.13 13.25
C ASP A 257 9.79 -22.91 13.60
N LYS A 258 8.73 -23.13 14.39
CA LYS A 258 7.80 -22.07 14.81
C LYS A 258 8.49 -20.87 15.47
N ARG A 259 9.47 -21.13 16.35
CA ARG A 259 10.18 -20.09 17.10
C ARG A 259 11.12 -19.32 16.18
N GLU A 260 11.82 -20.03 15.31
CA GLU A 260 12.72 -19.46 14.31
C GLU A 260 11.96 -18.54 13.35
N LEU A 261 10.84 -19.01 12.79
CA LEU A 261 9.97 -18.22 11.92
C LEU A 261 9.44 -16.97 12.62
N LYS A 262 8.91 -17.10 13.84
CA LYS A 262 8.38 -15.97 14.61
C LYS A 262 9.40 -14.86 14.78
N GLN A 263 10.62 -15.21 15.17
CA GLN A 263 11.68 -14.22 15.36
C GLN A 263 12.08 -13.53 14.05
N LEU A 264 12.10 -14.24 12.92
CA LEU A 264 12.40 -13.64 11.62
C LEU A 264 11.28 -12.69 11.15
N PHE A 265 10.02 -13.08 11.34
CA PHE A 265 8.87 -12.21 11.06
C PHE A 265 8.90 -10.94 11.93
N GLU A 266 9.13 -11.08 13.23
CA GLU A 266 9.24 -9.94 14.15
C GLU A 266 10.38 -8.98 13.75
N LEU A 267 11.52 -9.51 13.28
CA LEU A 267 12.63 -8.69 12.76
C LEU A 267 12.27 -7.91 11.47
N CYS A 268 11.29 -8.40 10.70
CA CYS A 268 10.83 -7.74 9.48
C CYS A 268 9.87 -6.59 9.77
N VAL A 269 8.84 -6.82 10.60
CA VAL A 269 7.65 -5.95 10.67
C VAL A 269 7.34 -5.38 12.05
N THR A 270 7.85 -5.96 13.13
CA THR A 270 7.51 -5.50 14.49
C THR A 270 8.48 -4.43 14.98
N ASN A 271 7.97 -3.35 15.58
CA ASN A 271 8.74 -2.23 16.12
C ASN A 271 9.78 -1.70 15.11
N MET A 272 9.39 -1.63 13.84
CA MET A 272 10.31 -1.30 12.75
C MET A 272 10.66 0.19 12.82
N PRO A 273 11.94 0.56 13.07
CA PRO A 273 12.33 1.93 13.22
C PRO A 273 12.40 2.63 11.86
N PHE A 274 11.93 3.86 11.84
CA PHE A 274 12.03 4.73 10.69
C PHE A 274 12.25 6.18 11.13
N ARG A 275 12.75 7.01 10.22
CA ARG A 275 12.90 8.43 10.46
C ARG A 275 11.92 9.26 9.66
N PHE A 276 11.50 10.37 10.25
CA PHE A 276 10.91 11.49 9.54
C PHE A 276 11.73 12.73 9.86
N TYR A 277 12.40 13.28 8.84
CA TYR A 277 13.52 14.22 9.03
C TYR A 277 14.56 13.63 10.00
N ASP A 278 14.83 14.34 11.10
CA ASP A 278 15.84 14.01 12.11
C ASP A 278 15.22 13.32 13.34
N GLU A 279 13.92 13.03 13.31
CA GLU A 279 13.20 12.37 14.39
C GLU A 279 13.01 10.88 14.11
N LEU A 280 13.21 10.06 15.15
CA LEU A 280 13.01 8.61 15.11
C LEU A 280 11.63 8.20 15.62
N TYR A 281 11.03 7.30 14.88
CA TYR A 281 9.75 6.67 15.16
C TYR A 281 9.88 5.16 14.94
N GLN A 282 8.91 4.42 15.43
CA GLN A 282 8.77 3.00 15.19
C GLN A 282 7.33 2.68 14.81
N GLN A 283 7.16 1.75 13.87
CA GLN A 283 5.88 1.17 13.55
C GLN A 283 5.62 0.01 14.52
N VAL A 284 4.63 0.17 15.41
CA VAL A 284 4.31 -0.79 16.47
C VAL A 284 3.21 -1.78 16.09
N ASP A 285 2.38 -1.43 15.11
CA ASP A 285 1.33 -2.28 14.55
C ASP A 285 1.14 -1.98 13.06
N GLY A 286 0.27 -2.71 12.37
CA GLY A 286 0.19 -2.61 10.92
C GLY A 286 1.46 -3.13 10.24
N VAL A 287 1.45 -3.06 8.92
CA VAL A 287 2.59 -3.38 8.07
C VAL A 287 2.97 -2.16 7.21
N SER A 288 4.26 -1.93 7.01
CA SER A 288 4.72 -0.83 6.17
C SER A 288 4.47 -1.14 4.70
N MET A 289 3.73 -0.29 4.00
CA MET A 289 3.53 -0.39 2.54
C MET A 289 4.82 -0.46 1.71
N GLY A 290 5.93 0.06 2.23
CA GLY A 290 7.21 -0.01 1.52
C GLY A 290 8.00 -1.30 1.79
N SER A 291 7.54 -2.15 2.72
CA SER A 291 8.15 -3.44 3.01
C SER A 291 7.79 -4.47 1.93
N PRO A 292 8.75 -5.27 1.44
CA PRO A 292 8.48 -6.41 0.56
C PRO A 292 7.48 -7.43 1.11
N LEU A 293 7.39 -7.53 2.45
CA LEU A 293 6.54 -8.53 3.13
C LEU A 293 5.09 -8.06 3.32
N ALA A 294 4.87 -6.75 3.30
CA ALA A 294 3.55 -6.19 3.62
C ALA A 294 2.43 -6.67 2.69
N PRO A 295 2.60 -6.73 1.35
CA PRO A 295 1.56 -7.24 0.46
C PRO A 295 1.17 -8.70 0.75
N ALA A 296 2.15 -9.56 1.04
CA ALA A 296 1.90 -10.98 1.30
C ALA A 296 1.15 -11.18 2.63
N LEU A 297 1.52 -10.45 3.68
CA LEU A 297 0.80 -10.50 4.97
C LEU A 297 -0.61 -9.92 4.85
N ALA A 298 -0.78 -8.80 4.14
CA ALA A 298 -2.09 -8.20 3.94
C ALA A 298 -3.02 -9.14 3.15
N ASP A 299 -2.54 -9.75 2.07
CA ASP A 299 -3.30 -10.71 1.27
C ASP A 299 -3.66 -11.98 2.07
N LEU A 300 -2.73 -12.50 2.85
CA LEU A 300 -2.98 -13.64 3.74
C LEU A 300 -4.07 -13.30 4.78
N PHE A 301 -3.96 -12.15 5.44
CA PHE A 301 -4.92 -11.73 6.44
C PHE A 301 -6.31 -11.49 5.85
N MET A 302 -6.39 -10.85 4.68
CA MET A 302 -7.66 -10.68 3.97
C MET A 302 -8.27 -12.01 3.58
N THR A 303 -7.47 -12.97 3.13
CA THR A 303 -7.94 -14.35 2.85
C THR A 303 -8.48 -15.03 4.11
N HIS A 304 -7.90 -14.76 5.28
CA HIS A 304 -8.42 -15.26 6.56
C HIS A 304 -9.77 -14.63 6.93
N ILE A 305 -9.93 -13.31 6.73
CA ILE A 305 -11.23 -12.64 6.91
C ILE A 305 -12.28 -13.22 5.94
N GLU A 306 -11.91 -13.45 4.68
CA GLU A 306 -12.77 -14.08 3.68
C GLU A 306 -13.23 -15.48 4.08
N SER A 307 -12.35 -16.27 4.70
CA SER A 307 -12.71 -17.61 5.15
C SER A 307 -13.79 -17.63 6.25
N LYS A 308 -14.05 -16.49 6.89
CA LYS A 308 -15.12 -16.28 7.88
C LYS A 308 -16.42 -15.78 7.25
N LEU A 309 -16.46 -15.51 5.93
CA LEU A 309 -17.66 -15.07 5.22
C LEU A 309 -18.66 -16.21 4.92
N LYS A 310 -18.31 -17.45 5.28
CA LYS A 310 -19.10 -18.66 5.01
C LYS A 310 -20.56 -18.54 5.43
N ASP A 311 -20.82 -17.99 6.62
CA ASP A 311 -22.19 -17.86 7.15
C ASP A 311 -23.10 -16.98 6.25
N PHE A 312 -22.53 -15.98 5.58
CA PHE A 312 -23.29 -15.15 4.64
C PHE A 312 -23.43 -15.82 3.27
N GLU A 313 -22.41 -16.55 2.83
CA GLU A 313 -22.48 -17.37 1.61
C GLU A 313 -23.54 -18.48 1.72
N ASP A 314 -23.65 -19.13 2.88
CA ASP A 314 -24.62 -20.22 3.14
C ASP A 314 -26.08 -19.75 3.09
N ASN A 315 -26.34 -18.45 3.30
CA ASN A 315 -27.64 -17.83 3.04
C ASN A 315 -27.93 -17.64 1.53
N HIS A 316 -27.04 -18.11 0.65
CA HIS A 316 -27.10 -18.03 -0.81
C HIS A 316 -27.25 -16.60 -1.35
N LYS A 317 -26.80 -15.61 -0.57
CA LYS A 317 -26.92 -14.20 -0.91
C LYS A 317 -25.77 -13.70 -1.77
N ILE A 318 -24.55 -14.22 -1.58
CA ILE A 318 -23.40 -13.87 -2.41
C ILE A 318 -23.41 -14.78 -3.65
N LYS A 319 -23.59 -14.18 -4.82
CA LYS A 319 -23.53 -14.86 -6.12
C LYS A 319 -22.12 -14.88 -6.69
N THR A 320 -21.38 -13.81 -6.48
CA THR A 320 -20.02 -13.66 -7.00
C THR A 320 -19.21 -12.81 -6.05
N TYR A 321 -17.97 -13.21 -5.82
CA TYR A 321 -17.04 -12.53 -4.93
C TYR A 321 -15.65 -12.48 -5.57
N TYR A 322 -15.11 -11.29 -5.74
CA TYR A 322 -13.89 -11.03 -6.48
C TYR A 322 -13.04 -9.97 -5.76
N ARG A 323 -11.79 -10.29 -5.39
CA ARG A 323 -10.92 -9.37 -4.66
C ARG A 323 -9.64 -9.04 -5.41
N TYR A 324 -9.31 -7.75 -5.44
CA TYR A 324 -8.03 -7.20 -5.85
C TYR A 324 -7.40 -6.46 -4.67
N VAL A 325 -6.50 -7.12 -3.94
CA VAL A 325 -5.84 -6.57 -2.74
C VAL A 325 -6.86 -6.09 -1.69
N ASP A 326 -7.13 -4.79 -1.59
CA ASP A 326 -8.10 -4.13 -0.69
C ASP A 326 -9.48 -3.91 -1.32
N ASP A 327 -9.57 -3.82 -2.65
CA ASP A 327 -10.81 -3.60 -3.38
C ASP A 327 -11.52 -4.95 -3.61
N THR A 328 -12.78 -5.08 -3.20
CA THR A 328 -13.61 -6.28 -3.40
C THR A 328 -14.89 -5.97 -4.14
N PHE A 329 -15.15 -6.67 -5.25
CA PHE A 329 -16.41 -6.63 -5.98
C PHE A 329 -17.29 -7.82 -5.60
N ILE A 330 -18.55 -7.54 -5.28
CA ILE A 330 -19.53 -8.55 -4.89
C ILE A 330 -20.81 -8.35 -5.67
N VAL A 331 -21.37 -9.45 -6.18
CA VAL A 331 -22.75 -9.51 -6.66
C VAL A 331 -23.56 -10.25 -5.63
N ILE A 332 -24.56 -9.60 -5.07
CA ILE A 332 -25.54 -10.25 -4.19
C ILE A 332 -26.84 -10.55 -4.94
N ASN A 333 -27.49 -11.67 -4.63
CA ASN A 333 -28.86 -11.93 -5.01
C ASN A 333 -29.78 -11.32 -3.94
N GLY A 334 -30.19 -10.08 -4.15
CA GLY A 334 -30.91 -9.32 -3.15
C GLY A 334 -31.07 -7.84 -3.49
N LYS A 335 -31.24 -7.05 -2.46
CA LYS A 335 -31.47 -5.61 -2.55
C LYS A 335 -30.40 -4.86 -1.76
N GLN A 336 -30.50 -3.54 -1.80
CA GLN A 336 -29.65 -2.64 -1.03
C GLN A 336 -29.54 -3.01 0.46
N GLN A 337 -30.63 -3.46 1.10
CA GLN A 337 -30.61 -3.84 2.51
C GLN A 337 -29.73 -5.07 2.78
N ASP A 338 -29.71 -6.05 1.88
CA ASP A 338 -28.82 -7.23 2.03
C ASP A 338 -27.34 -6.81 1.93
N ALA A 339 -27.03 -5.79 1.11
CA ALA A 339 -25.70 -5.21 1.04
C ALA A 339 -25.30 -4.44 2.32
N ASP A 340 -26.25 -3.75 2.96
CA ASP A 340 -26.02 -3.11 4.26
C ASP A 340 -25.75 -4.15 5.35
N ASN A 341 -26.55 -5.21 5.39
CA ASN A 341 -26.35 -6.32 6.34
C ASN A 341 -25.00 -7.00 6.12
N LEU A 342 -24.59 -7.20 4.86
CA LEU A 342 -23.26 -7.73 4.54
C LEU A 342 -22.15 -6.80 5.03
N LEU A 343 -22.28 -5.49 4.81
CA LEU A 343 -21.31 -4.50 5.28
C LEU A 343 -21.17 -4.53 6.80
N ASP A 344 -22.28 -4.59 7.52
CA ASP A 344 -22.28 -4.67 8.98
C ASP A 344 -21.62 -5.97 9.46
N TYR A 345 -21.95 -7.10 8.81
CA TYR A 345 -21.35 -8.39 9.11
C TYR A 345 -19.83 -8.40 8.89
N VAL A 346 -19.34 -7.94 7.73
CA VAL A 346 -17.89 -7.93 7.45
C VAL A 346 -17.12 -6.98 8.37
N ASN A 347 -17.74 -5.88 8.80
CA ASN A 347 -17.17 -4.97 9.79
C ASN A 347 -17.18 -5.54 11.21
N TYR A 348 -18.05 -6.49 11.50
CA TYR A 348 -18.07 -7.20 12.78
C TYR A 348 -16.99 -8.30 12.87
N LEU A 349 -16.52 -8.82 11.74
CA LEU A 349 -15.56 -9.94 11.71
C LEU A 349 -14.22 -9.65 12.40
N HIS A 350 -13.77 -8.39 12.40
CA HIS A 350 -12.51 -8.01 13.04
C HIS A 350 -12.47 -6.53 13.44
N PRO A 351 -12.12 -6.19 14.69
CA PRO A 351 -12.17 -4.81 15.19
C PRO A 351 -11.21 -3.84 14.47
N ASN A 352 -10.09 -4.32 13.93
CA ASN A 352 -9.12 -3.47 13.24
C ASN A 352 -9.45 -3.27 11.75
N ILE A 353 -10.26 -4.13 11.13
CA ILE A 353 -10.53 -4.05 9.69
C ILE A 353 -11.91 -3.44 9.48
N ARG A 354 -11.92 -2.30 8.79
CA ARG A 354 -13.15 -1.61 8.45
C ARG A 354 -13.30 -1.49 6.94
N PHE A 355 -14.44 -1.90 6.44
CA PHE A 355 -14.86 -1.77 5.06
C PHE A 355 -15.78 -0.57 4.88
N THR A 356 -15.64 0.08 3.74
CA THR A 356 -16.64 0.98 3.16
C THR A 356 -17.34 0.30 2.00
N CYS A 357 -18.57 0.71 1.68
CA CYS A 357 -19.36 0.11 0.62
C CYS A 357 -19.80 1.16 -0.40
N GLU A 358 -19.37 1.00 -1.65
CA GLU A 358 -19.96 1.66 -2.80
C GLU A 358 -21.03 0.74 -3.40
N LYS A 359 -22.23 1.29 -3.64
CA LYS A 359 -23.38 0.55 -4.13
C LYS A 359 -23.70 0.92 -5.58
N GLU A 360 -24.25 -0.04 -6.34
CA GLU A 360 -24.68 0.24 -7.70
C GLU A 360 -25.68 1.40 -7.78
N LYS A 361 -25.56 2.21 -8.82
CA LYS A 361 -26.49 3.30 -9.16
C LYS A 361 -26.97 3.10 -10.58
N LYS A 362 -28.28 3.04 -10.77
CA LYS A 362 -28.90 2.81 -12.09
C LYS A 362 -28.33 1.56 -12.78
N PHE A 363 -28.13 0.47 -12.03
CA PHE A 363 -27.58 -0.80 -12.53
C PHE A 363 -26.11 -0.76 -12.95
N GLU A 364 -25.37 0.26 -12.51
CA GLU A 364 -23.96 0.45 -12.83
C GLU A 364 -23.12 0.62 -11.57
N ILE A 365 -21.91 0.09 -11.59
CA ILE A 365 -20.88 0.33 -10.57
C ILE A 365 -19.50 0.34 -11.22
N SER A 366 -18.52 0.93 -10.56
CA SER A 366 -17.12 0.90 -11.02
C SER A 366 -16.29 0.04 -10.07
N PHE A 367 -15.45 -0.81 -10.63
CA PHE A 367 -14.47 -1.61 -9.90
C PHE A 367 -13.14 -1.56 -10.64
N LEU A 368 -12.06 -1.22 -9.94
CA LEU A 368 -10.77 -0.90 -10.54
C LEU A 368 -10.88 0.18 -11.64
N ASP A 369 -10.53 -0.15 -12.89
CA ASP A 369 -10.67 0.68 -14.09
C ASP A 369 -11.81 0.21 -15.01
N VAL A 370 -12.74 -0.59 -14.48
CA VAL A 370 -13.86 -1.19 -15.21
C VAL A 370 -15.18 -0.64 -14.70
N LYS A 371 -16.02 -0.16 -15.60
CA LYS A 371 -17.43 0.16 -15.32
C LYS A 371 -18.25 -1.07 -15.68
N ILE A 372 -18.96 -1.63 -14.71
CA ILE A 372 -19.81 -2.80 -14.85
C ILE A 372 -21.25 -2.31 -14.99
N ILE A 373 -21.93 -2.81 -16.01
CA ILE A 373 -23.33 -2.50 -16.32
C ILE A 373 -24.10 -3.81 -16.24
N ARG A 374 -25.10 -3.86 -15.37
CA ARG A 374 -25.95 -5.03 -15.21
C ARG A 374 -27.03 -5.04 -16.29
N GLY A 375 -26.84 -5.90 -17.29
CA GLY A 375 -27.82 -6.17 -18.33
C GLY A 375 -28.93 -7.12 -17.86
N ARG A 376 -29.82 -7.51 -18.78
CA ARG A 376 -30.94 -8.43 -18.47
C ARG A 376 -30.50 -9.87 -18.20
N THR A 377 -29.44 -10.33 -18.87
CA THR A 377 -28.97 -11.72 -18.82
C THR A 377 -27.46 -11.85 -18.62
N LYS A 378 -26.69 -10.78 -18.87
CA LYS A 378 -25.23 -10.73 -18.72
C LYS A 378 -24.77 -9.39 -18.15
N PHE A 379 -23.57 -9.38 -17.59
CA PHE A 379 -22.85 -8.16 -17.27
C PHE A 379 -22.09 -7.65 -18.49
N GLU A 380 -22.24 -6.36 -18.77
CA GLU A 380 -21.45 -5.63 -19.76
C GLU A 380 -20.38 -4.81 -19.05
N THR A 381 -19.25 -4.58 -19.71
CA THR A 381 -18.17 -3.77 -19.12
C THR A 381 -17.67 -2.72 -20.08
N THR A 382 -17.40 -1.53 -19.57
CA THR A 382 -16.73 -0.45 -20.30
C THR A 382 -15.57 0.10 -19.47
N ILE A 383 -14.75 0.99 -20.05
CA ILE A 383 -13.62 1.58 -19.32
C ILE A 383 -14.15 2.63 -18.34
N PHE A 384 -13.78 2.50 -17.06
CA PHE A 384 -13.99 3.55 -16.08
C PHE A 384 -12.76 4.45 -15.97
N ARG A 385 -12.96 5.76 -16.00
CA ARG A 385 -11.89 6.74 -15.78
C ARG A 385 -12.28 7.65 -14.61
N LYS A 386 -11.44 7.63 -13.56
CA LYS A 386 -11.61 8.55 -12.42
C LYS A 386 -11.51 10.00 -12.92
N PRO A 387 -12.20 10.96 -12.29
CA PRO A 387 -12.10 12.39 -12.66
C PRO A 387 -10.68 12.96 -12.61
N THR A 388 -9.77 12.28 -11.90
CA THR A 388 -8.36 12.64 -11.78
C THR A 388 -7.45 11.93 -12.79
N HIS A 389 -8.01 11.17 -13.72
CA HIS A 389 -7.24 10.49 -14.76
C HIS A 389 -6.52 11.53 -15.64
N THR A 390 -5.22 11.38 -15.80
CA THR A 390 -4.37 12.34 -16.53
C THR A 390 -4.13 11.95 -18.00
N GLY A 391 -4.66 10.81 -18.45
CA GLY A 391 -4.43 10.28 -19.81
C GLY A 391 -3.07 9.59 -19.98
N GLN A 392 -2.24 9.54 -18.93
CA GLN A 392 -0.92 8.92 -18.97
C GLN A 392 -1.01 7.42 -18.66
N LEU A 393 -0.73 6.57 -19.64
CA LEU A 393 -0.70 5.11 -19.50
C LEU A 393 0.62 4.61 -18.90
N LEU A 394 0.58 3.50 -18.15
CA LEU A 394 1.78 2.77 -17.72
C LEU A 394 2.53 2.25 -18.96
N HIS A 395 3.80 2.63 -19.08
CA HIS A 395 4.76 1.97 -19.95
C HIS A 395 5.52 0.93 -19.13
#